data_AF-A0AAU9Y080-F1
#
_entry.id   AF-A0AAU9Y080-F1
#
_cell.length_a   1.000
_cell.length_b   1.000
_cell.length_c   1.000
_cell.angle_alpha   90.00
_cell.angle_beta   90.00
_cell.angle_gamma   90.00
#
_symmetry.space_group_name_H-M   'P 1'
#
loop_
_entity.id
_entity.type
_entity.pdbx_description
1 polymer ?
#
loop_
_entity_poly.entity_id
_entity_poly.type
_entity_poly.pdbx_seq_one_letter_code
_entity_poly.pdbx_strand_id
1 'polypeptide(L)'
;MARNNLTGGGVLMETYQELLCSPSLAGELQQQSIYLALVNVILSLTSILGNFLILVALRKESSLHPPSKLLYRCLATTDLLVGLVSQPLYIIYWISIANEHWNLCRYTRDAAYTTSNAFCGVSLGTMTAITVDRLIALLLGLRYKQTVTLKRTNIILAALWVLCGVAALCYILDYRITLWSTYICIPSCFLISMVSYTKIFRTLIHHQAQVQVHDQLQSSQPNSLNISRYRKAVYSALWVQLSLVVCYIPFIVVEIVIVEASKRTFSSHLLVTRGKAATLLYFNSTLNPFLYCWKISEVRRAVKQIIRQVLCCPWS
;
A
#
# COMPACT_ATOMS: atom_id res chain seq x y z
N MET A 1 8.77 35.87 27.85
CA MET A 1 7.90 36.23 26.71
C MET A 1 8.32 35.34 25.53
N ALA A 2 7.69 34.17 25.40
CA ALA A 2 8.02 33.17 24.39
C ALA A 2 7.08 33.33 23.19
N ARG A 3 7.59 33.88 22.09
CA ARG A 3 6.98 33.83 20.75
C ARG A 3 8.11 33.72 19.73
N ASN A 4 7.90 32.85 18.73
CA ASN A 4 8.58 32.79 17.41
C ASN A 4 9.48 31.59 17.07
N ASN A 5 9.18 30.36 17.52
CA ASN A 5 9.80 29.15 16.94
C ASN A 5 8.88 28.30 16.03
N LEU A 6 7.60 28.66 15.88
CA LEU A 6 6.66 27.92 15.02
C LEU A 6 6.67 28.37 13.55
N THR A 7 7.13 29.59 13.25
CA THR A 7 7.21 30.14 11.89
C THR A 7 8.51 29.76 11.17
N GLY A 8 9.63 29.60 11.89
CA GLY A 8 10.95 29.32 11.29
C GLY A 8 11.08 27.92 10.68
N GLY A 9 10.52 26.89 11.31
CA GLY A 9 10.56 25.52 10.76
C GLY A 9 9.75 25.36 9.48
N GLY A 10 8.78 26.25 9.28
CA GLY A 10 7.93 26.27 8.10
C GLY A 10 8.62 26.77 6.84
N VAL A 11 9.23 27.95 6.94
CA VAL A 11 9.98 28.59 5.85
C VAL A 11 11.12 27.69 5.37
N LEU A 12 11.82 27.05 6.30
CA LEU A 12 12.96 26.21 5.98
C LEU A 12 12.60 24.92 5.23
N MET A 13 11.40 24.40 5.47
CA MET A 13 10.88 23.22 4.79
C MET A 13 10.42 23.54 3.36
N GLU A 14 9.83 24.72 3.14
CA GLU A 14 9.55 25.24 1.80
C GLU A 14 10.86 25.42 1.00
N THR A 15 11.91 25.96 1.64
CA THR A 15 13.25 26.05 1.03
C THR A 15 13.80 24.66 0.66
N TYR A 16 13.63 23.64 1.53
CA TYR A 16 14.04 22.27 1.22
C TYR A 16 13.33 21.71 -0.02
N GLN A 17 12.03 22.00 -0.18
CA GLN A 17 11.28 21.56 -1.35
C GLN A 17 11.74 22.25 -2.64
N GLU A 18 12.08 23.53 -2.60
CA GLU A 18 12.61 24.25 -3.76
C GLU A 18 13.97 23.68 -4.20
N LEU A 19 14.81 23.28 -3.25
CA LEU A 19 16.12 22.69 -3.51
C LEU A 19 16.07 21.31 -4.19
N LEU A 20 14.97 20.55 -4.13
CA LEU A 20 14.85 19.21 -4.72
C LEU A 20 15.04 19.19 -6.25
N CYS A 21 14.68 20.28 -6.93
CA CYS A 21 14.77 20.43 -8.40
C CYS A 21 15.56 21.70 -8.73
N SER A 22 16.77 21.82 -8.17
CA SER A 22 17.68 22.96 -8.33
C SER A 22 18.91 22.59 -9.16
N PRO A 23 19.47 23.55 -9.95
CA PRO A 23 20.76 23.39 -10.64
C PRO A 23 21.92 22.97 -9.75
N SER A 24 21.83 23.20 -8.43
CA SER A 24 22.84 22.76 -7.45
C SER A 24 23.00 21.23 -7.37
N LEU A 25 22.12 20.45 -8.01
CA LEU A 25 22.18 18.99 -8.08
C LEU A 25 22.64 18.46 -9.45
N ALA A 26 23.01 19.36 -10.37
CA ALA A 26 23.50 19.02 -11.69
C ALA A 26 24.74 18.10 -11.60
N GLY A 27 24.79 17.06 -12.43
CA GLY A 27 25.89 16.08 -12.46
C GLY A 27 25.99 15.10 -11.27
N GLU A 28 25.75 15.53 -10.02
CA GLU A 28 25.95 14.68 -8.83
C GLU A 28 25.06 13.43 -8.78
N LEU A 29 23.82 13.56 -9.28
CA LEU A 29 22.76 12.58 -9.07
C LEU A 29 22.38 11.79 -10.32
N GLN A 30 23.07 12.00 -11.44
CA GLN A 30 22.68 11.44 -12.73
C GLN A 30 22.56 9.91 -12.69
N GLN A 31 23.60 9.21 -12.20
CA GLN A 31 23.61 7.75 -12.14
C GLN A 31 22.52 7.18 -11.21
N GLN A 32 22.32 7.79 -10.04
CA GLN A 32 21.30 7.36 -9.07
C GLN A 32 19.89 7.59 -9.62
N SER A 33 19.69 8.70 -10.33
CA SER A 33 18.41 9.06 -10.93
C SER A 33 18.02 8.08 -12.04
N ILE A 34 18.95 7.74 -12.94
CA ILE A 34 18.74 6.74 -13.99
C ILE A 34 18.42 5.37 -13.38
N TYR A 35 19.18 4.96 -12.36
CA TYR A 35 18.93 3.69 -11.67
C TYR A 35 17.52 3.64 -11.04
N LEU A 36 17.12 4.69 -10.31
CA LEU A 36 15.79 4.77 -9.70
C LEU A 36 14.68 4.78 -10.76
N ALA A 37 14.86 5.49 -11.86
CA ALA A 37 13.92 5.48 -12.97
C ALA A 37 13.74 4.06 -13.55
N LEU A 38 14.84 3.35 -13.84
CA LEU A 38 14.80 1.99 -14.39
C LEU A 38 14.09 1.00 -13.46
N VAL A 39 14.37 1.04 -12.16
CA VAL A 39 13.69 0.19 -11.18
C VAL A 39 12.19 0.48 -11.18
N ASN A 40 11.78 1.75 -11.17
CA ASN A 40 10.37 2.11 -11.17
C ASN A 40 9.65 1.77 -12.49
N VAL A 41 10.33 1.75 -13.64
CA VAL A 41 9.76 1.22 -14.89
C VAL A 41 9.34 -0.25 -14.73
N ILE A 42 10.23 -1.07 -14.16
CA ILE A 42 9.95 -2.49 -13.93
C ILE A 42 8.81 -2.66 -12.92
N LEU A 43 8.82 -1.89 -11.84
CA LEU A 43 7.74 -1.89 -10.85
C LEU A 43 6.40 -1.47 -11.46
N SER A 44 6.40 -0.52 -12.41
CA SER A 44 5.19 0.01 -13.03
C SER A 44 4.54 -1.05 -13.89
N LEU A 45 5.33 -1.68 -14.76
CA LEU A 45 4.87 -2.77 -15.61
C LEU A 45 4.32 -3.95 -14.79
N THR A 46 5.04 -4.36 -13.76
CA THR A 46 4.62 -5.48 -12.90
C THR A 46 3.36 -5.15 -12.11
N SER A 47 3.24 -3.92 -11.61
CA SER A 47 2.05 -3.45 -10.92
C SER A 47 0.83 -3.40 -11.85
N ILE A 48 1.00 -2.89 -13.08
CA ILE A 48 -0.07 -2.82 -14.08
C ILE A 48 -0.56 -4.23 -14.44
N LEU A 49 0.35 -5.08 -14.89
CA LEU A 49 0.02 -6.43 -15.38
C LEU A 49 -0.59 -7.27 -14.25
N GLY A 50 0.03 -7.25 -13.08
CA GLY A 50 -0.41 -8.03 -11.93
C GLY A 50 -1.79 -7.60 -11.45
N ASN A 51 -2.03 -6.30 -11.25
CA ASN A 51 -3.31 -5.84 -10.72
C ASN A 51 -4.44 -5.89 -11.75
N PHE A 52 -4.15 -5.67 -13.03
CA PHE A 52 -5.12 -5.89 -14.11
C PHE A 52 -5.59 -7.36 -14.13
N LEU A 53 -4.65 -8.31 -14.08
CA LEU A 53 -4.96 -9.74 -14.05
C LEU A 53 -5.84 -10.10 -12.84
N ILE A 54 -5.58 -9.51 -11.68
CA ILE A 54 -6.39 -9.70 -10.47
C ILE A 54 -7.80 -9.13 -10.65
N LEU A 55 -7.96 -7.95 -11.26
CA LEU A 55 -9.28 -7.39 -11.54
C LEU A 55 -10.09 -8.28 -12.46
N VAL A 56 -9.47 -8.85 -13.49
CA VAL A 56 -10.11 -9.82 -14.40
C VAL A 56 -10.48 -11.10 -13.65
N ALA A 57 -9.57 -11.65 -12.84
CA ALA A 57 -9.84 -12.85 -12.04
C ALA A 57 -10.99 -12.63 -11.05
N LEU A 58 -10.99 -11.51 -10.33
CA LEU A 58 -12.08 -11.13 -9.42
C LEU A 58 -13.40 -10.92 -10.18
N ARG A 59 -13.39 -10.41 -11.41
CA ARG A 59 -14.62 -10.28 -12.20
C ARG A 59 -15.28 -11.65 -12.42
N LYS A 60 -14.49 -12.68 -12.78
CA LYS A 60 -14.97 -14.05 -13.02
C LYS A 60 -15.39 -14.78 -11.74
N GLU A 61 -14.77 -14.46 -10.61
CA GLU A 61 -14.99 -15.17 -9.34
C GLU A 61 -16.33 -14.83 -8.66
N SER A 62 -17.23 -15.79 -8.47
CA SER A 62 -18.55 -15.58 -7.85
C SER A 62 -18.66 -16.10 -6.41
N SER A 63 -17.72 -16.92 -5.93
CA SER A 63 -17.80 -17.54 -4.60
C SER A 63 -17.45 -16.60 -3.44
N LEU A 64 -16.76 -15.50 -3.72
CA LEU A 64 -16.35 -14.54 -2.69
C LEU A 64 -17.53 -13.70 -2.19
N HIS A 65 -17.56 -13.49 -0.87
CA HIS A 65 -18.51 -12.57 -0.24
C HIS A 65 -18.44 -11.18 -0.92
N PRO A 66 -19.57 -10.62 -1.43
CA PRO A 66 -19.53 -9.43 -2.28
C PRO A 66 -18.85 -8.20 -1.66
N PRO A 67 -19.05 -7.89 -0.36
CA PRO A 67 -18.31 -6.84 0.34
C PRO A 67 -16.78 -7.04 0.35
N SER A 68 -16.28 -8.22 0.71
CA SER A 68 -14.83 -8.49 0.71
C SER A 68 -14.26 -8.45 -0.71
N LYS A 69 -15.02 -8.93 -1.70
CA LYS A 69 -14.67 -8.84 -3.12
C LYS A 69 -14.52 -7.38 -3.57
N LEU A 70 -15.39 -6.49 -3.09
CA LEU A 70 -15.30 -5.05 -3.38
C LEU A 70 -14.01 -4.44 -2.79
N LEU A 71 -13.63 -4.80 -1.57
CA LEU A 71 -12.36 -4.35 -0.97
C LEU A 71 -11.14 -4.78 -1.80
N TYR A 72 -11.09 -6.04 -2.24
CA TYR A 72 -10.00 -6.53 -3.10
C TYR A 72 -9.96 -5.84 -4.47
N ARG A 73 -11.12 -5.56 -5.05
CA ARG A 73 -11.20 -4.79 -6.30
C ARG A 73 -10.71 -3.37 -6.12
N CYS A 74 -11.06 -2.72 -5.01
CA CYS A 74 -10.59 -1.38 -4.69
C CYS A 74 -9.06 -1.37 -4.58
N LEU A 75 -8.49 -2.31 -3.81
CA LEU A 75 -7.04 -2.40 -3.64
C LEU A 75 -6.31 -2.65 -4.97
N ALA A 76 -6.77 -3.61 -5.79
CA ALA A 76 -6.21 -3.84 -7.12
C ALA A 76 -6.38 -2.64 -8.07
N THR A 77 -7.48 -1.89 -7.96
CA THR A 77 -7.69 -0.67 -8.76
C THR A 77 -6.72 0.43 -8.35
N THR A 78 -6.54 0.68 -7.04
CA THR A 78 -5.59 1.67 -6.56
C THR A 78 -4.16 1.34 -6.95
N ASP A 79 -3.76 0.07 -6.85
CA ASP A 79 -2.41 -0.36 -7.22
C ASP A 79 -2.17 -0.26 -8.73
N LEU A 80 -3.18 -0.60 -9.55
CA LEU A 80 -3.14 -0.38 -10.99
C LEU A 80 -2.93 1.11 -11.33
N LEU A 81 -3.62 2.02 -10.63
CA LEU A 81 -3.45 3.47 -10.82
C LEU A 81 -2.08 3.97 -10.33
N VAL A 82 -1.50 3.38 -9.28
CA VAL A 82 -0.11 3.65 -8.89
C VAL A 82 0.83 3.30 -10.04
N GLY A 83 0.65 2.13 -10.66
CA GLY A 83 1.44 1.70 -11.81
C GLY A 83 1.24 2.55 -13.07
N LEU A 84 0.01 3.01 -13.35
CA LEU A 84 -0.34 3.78 -14.55
C LEU A 84 -0.08 5.29 -14.46
N VAL A 85 -0.11 5.86 -13.25
CA VAL A 85 -0.07 7.32 -13.06
C VAL A 85 1.10 7.72 -12.16
N SER A 86 1.11 7.27 -10.91
CA SER A 86 2.12 7.73 -9.93
C SER A 86 3.54 7.35 -10.32
N GLN A 87 3.77 6.09 -10.70
CA GLN A 87 5.11 5.63 -11.06
C GLN A 87 5.62 6.26 -12.36
N PRO A 88 4.83 6.40 -13.45
CA PRO A 88 5.26 7.15 -14.64
C PRO A 88 5.63 8.60 -14.34
N LEU A 89 4.84 9.33 -13.54
CA LEU A 89 5.19 10.68 -13.11
C LEU A 89 6.52 10.69 -12.33
N TYR A 90 6.71 9.71 -11.45
CA TYR A 90 7.93 9.57 -10.67
C TYR A 90 9.16 9.20 -11.51
N ILE A 91 8.99 8.40 -12.57
CA ILE A 91 10.03 8.08 -13.56
C ILE A 91 10.43 9.34 -14.31
N ILE A 92 9.46 10.12 -14.81
CA ILE A 92 9.73 11.37 -15.51
C ILE A 92 10.43 12.37 -14.58
N TYR A 93 10.04 12.42 -13.30
CA TYR A 93 10.74 13.22 -12.28
C TYR A 93 12.23 12.89 -12.20
N TRP A 94 12.60 11.61 -12.05
CA TRP A 94 14.01 11.20 -12.00
C TRP A 94 14.76 11.43 -13.31
N ILE A 95 14.12 11.18 -14.46
CA ILE A 95 14.70 11.48 -15.77
C ILE A 95 14.92 12.99 -15.95
N SER A 96 14.02 13.81 -15.42
CA SER A 96 14.14 15.27 -15.47
C SER A 96 15.31 15.77 -14.63
N ILE A 97 15.59 15.13 -13.49
CA ILE A 97 16.81 15.40 -12.71
C ILE A 97 18.05 14.98 -13.51
N ALA A 98 18.06 13.78 -14.09
CA ALA A 98 19.21 13.26 -14.82
C ALA A 98 19.58 14.07 -16.07
N ASN A 99 18.59 14.72 -16.69
CA ASN A 99 18.75 15.55 -17.89
C ASN A 99 18.68 17.06 -17.59
N GLU A 100 18.70 17.45 -16.31
CA GLU A 100 18.72 18.85 -15.86
C GLU A 100 17.52 19.70 -16.35
N HIS A 101 16.37 19.07 -16.58
CA HIS A 101 15.12 19.72 -16.95
C HIS A 101 14.34 20.18 -15.69
N TRP A 102 14.81 21.24 -15.03
CA TRP A 102 14.33 21.67 -13.70
C TRP A 102 12.85 22.07 -13.65
N ASN A 103 12.30 22.69 -14.70
CA ASN A 103 10.88 23.02 -14.77
C ASN A 103 10.01 21.76 -14.78
N LEU A 104 10.35 20.80 -15.64
CA LEU A 104 9.65 19.52 -15.73
C LEU A 104 9.80 18.72 -14.43
N CYS A 105 10.98 18.76 -13.81
CA CYS A 105 11.24 18.16 -12.50
C CYS A 105 10.24 18.64 -11.44
N ARG A 106 10.01 19.96 -11.31
CA ARG A 106 9.08 20.51 -10.32
C ARG A 106 7.65 20.03 -10.54
N TYR A 107 7.13 20.15 -11.77
CA TYR A 107 5.76 19.73 -12.07
C TYR A 107 5.54 18.22 -11.87
N THR A 108 6.49 17.41 -12.33
CA THR A 108 6.38 15.95 -12.25
C THR A 108 6.59 15.44 -10.83
N ARG A 109 7.45 16.09 -10.04
CA ARG A 109 7.58 15.85 -8.60
C ARG A 109 6.25 16.08 -7.90
N ASP A 110 5.67 17.27 -8.05
CA ASP A 110 4.46 17.64 -7.32
C ASP A 110 3.29 16.76 -7.73
N ALA A 111 3.16 16.47 -9.02
CA ALA A 111 2.18 15.51 -9.54
C ALA A 111 2.42 14.10 -8.96
N ALA A 112 3.65 13.58 -9.00
CA ALA A 112 3.97 12.23 -8.51
C ALA A 112 3.67 12.09 -7.01
N TYR A 113 4.08 13.04 -6.17
CA TYR A 113 3.80 12.97 -4.73
C TYR A 113 2.31 13.15 -4.43
N THR A 114 1.61 14.03 -5.15
CA THR A 114 0.16 14.22 -5.01
C THR A 114 -0.60 12.94 -5.34
N THR A 115 -0.37 12.34 -6.52
CA THR A 115 -1.07 11.12 -6.92
C THR A 115 -0.70 9.94 -6.04
N SER A 116 0.55 9.88 -5.57
CA SER A 116 1.00 8.83 -4.65
C SER A 116 0.36 8.93 -3.28
N ASN A 117 0.25 10.14 -2.73
CA ASN A 117 -0.44 10.34 -1.46
C ASN A 117 -1.92 9.90 -1.55
N ALA A 118 -2.58 10.20 -2.67
CA ALA A 118 -3.95 9.74 -2.91
C ALA A 118 -4.01 8.21 -3.01
N PHE A 119 -3.32 7.59 -3.97
CA PHE A 119 -3.51 6.17 -4.29
C PHE A 119 -2.86 5.25 -3.25
N CYS A 120 -1.66 5.55 -2.75
CA CYS A 120 -1.03 4.76 -1.69
C CYS A 120 -1.79 4.90 -0.36
N GLY A 121 -2.41 6.07 -0.11
CA GLY A 121 -3.29 6.29 1.03
C GLY A 121 -4.56 5.43 0.97
N VAL A 122 -5.26 5.43 -0.18
CA VAL A 122 -6.43 4.56 -0.37
C VAL A 122 -6.03 3.08 -0.31
N SER A 123 -4.90 2.70 -0.90
CA SER A 123 -4.37 1.33 -0.84
C SER A 123 -4.14 0.90 0.61
N LEU A 124 -3.44 1.72 1.42
CA LEU A 124 -3.19 1.45 2.85
C LEU A 124 -4.48 1.34 3.68
N GLY A 125 -5.40 2.30 3.50
CA GLY A 125 -6.69 2.28 4.19
C GLY A 125 -7.53 1.06 3.80
N THR A 126 -7.50 0.66 2.53
CA THR A 126 -8.19 -0.54 2.04
C THR A 126 -7.55 -1.81 2.59
N MET A 127 -6.21 -1.89 2.68
CA MET A 127 -5.52 -2.99 3.34
C MET A 127 -5.95 -3.12 4.80
N THR A 128 -6.05 -2.01 5.53
CA THR A 128 -6.54 -1.98 6.92
C THR A 128 -8.01 -2.38 7.00
N ALA A 129 -8.86 -1.92 6.08
CA ALA A 129 -10.25 -2.34 6.02
C ALA A 129 -10.38 -3.86 5.77
N ILE A 130 -9.51 -4.44 4.95
CA ILE A 130 -9.44 -5.90 4.72
C ILE A 130 -9.04 -6.63 6.01
N THR A 131 -8.10 -6.12 6.81
CA THR A 131 -7.72 -6.77 8.08
C THR A 131 -8.87 -6.75 9.07
N VAL A 132 -9.57 -5.62 9.18
CA VAL A 132 -10.77 -5.46 10.03
C VAL A 132 -11.91 -6.36 9.54
N ASP A 133 -12.19 -6.40 8.24
CA ASP A 133 -13.21 -7.29 7.65
C ASP A 133 -12.96 -8.76 8.03
N ARG A 134 -11.70 -9.20 8.00
CA ARG A 134 -11.31 -10.56 8.40
C ARG A 134 -11.47 -10.81 9.89
N LEU A 135 -11.16 -9.84 10.73
CA LEU A 135 -11.41 -9.93 12.17
C LEU A 135 -12.91 -10.05 12.44
N ILE A 136 -13.74 -9.22 11.80
CA ILE A 136 -15.20 -9.25 11.98
C ILE A 136 -15.78 -10.59 11.49
N ALA A 137 -15.32 -11.09 10.35
CA ALA A 137 -15.74 -12.40 9.84
C ALA A 137 -15.42 -13.54 10.82
N LEU A 138 -14.25 -13.48 11.48
CA LEU A 138 -13.86 -14.45 12.50
C LEU A 138 -14.71 -14.33 13.76
N LEU A 139 -14.96 -13.12 14.26
CA LEU A 139 -15.67 -12.89 15.52
C LEU A 139 -17.18 -13.11 15.40
N LEU A 140 -17.80 -12.74 14.28
CA LEU A 140 -19.26 -12.79 14.10
C LEU A 140 -19.76 -14.07 13.44
N GLY A 141 -18.88 -14.86 12.82
CA GLY A 141 -19.23 -16.15 12.18
C GLY A 141 -20.44 -16.04 11.25
N LEU A 142 -21.56 -16.68 11.62
CA LEU A 142 -22.79 -16.70 10.82
C LEU A 142 -23.46 -15.31 10.69
N ARG A 143 -23.31 -14.42 11.69
CA ARG A 143 -23.89 -13.06 11.66
C ARG A 143 -23.09 -12.09 10.78
N TYR A 144 -21.90 -12.49 10.32
CA TYR A 144 -21.04 -11.66 9.47
C TYR A 144 -21.78 -11.18 8.20
N LYS A 145 -22.47 -12.08 7.50
CA LYS A 145 -23.19 -11.77 6.24
C LYS A 145 -24.33 -10.75 6.42
N GLN A 146 -24.92 -10.70 7.62
CA GLN A 146 -25.97 -9.75 7.96
C GLN A 146 -25.40 -8.38 8.35
N THR A 147 -24.21 -8.37 8.95
CA THR A 147 -23.58 -7.16 9.51
C THR A 147 -22.83 -6.36 8.44
N VAL A 148 -22.03 -7.05 7.63
CA VAL A 148 -21.18 -6.45 6.60
C VAL A 148 -21.90 -6.55 5.26
N THR A 149 -22.44 -5.42 4.81
CA THR A 149 -23.23 -5.34 3.57
C THR A 149 -22.52 -4.52 2.50
N LEU A 150 -22.84 -4.79 1.24
CA LEU A 150 -22.19 -4.14 0.09
C LEU A 150 -22.36 -2.61 0.14
N LYS A 151 -23.56 -2.14 0.52
CA LYS A 151 -23.88 -0.70 0.65
C LYS A 151 -22.97 -0.02 1.67
N ARG A 152 -22.78 -0.63 2.86
CA ARG A 152 -21.92 -0.08 3.91
C ARG A 152 -20.46 -0.04 3.47
N THR A 153 -19.96 -1.11 2.88
CA THR A 153 -18.58 -1.17 2.36
C THR A 153 -18.34 -0.15 1.26
N ASN A 154 -19.31 0.08 0.37
CA ASN A 154 -19.18 1.09 -0.68
C ASN A 154 -19.08 2.52 -0.10
N ILE A 155 -19.87 2.84 0.93
CA ILE A 155 -19.79 4.13 1.63
C ILE A 155 -18.42 4.31 2.27
N ILE A 156 -17.90 3.28 2.96
CA ILE A 156 -16.57 3.31 3.59
C ILE A 156 -15.48 3.58 2.55
N LEU A 157 -15.53 2.88 1.41
CA LEU A 157 -14.56 3.09 0.34
C LEU A 157 -14.67 4.48 -0.29
N ALA A 158 -15.89 4.95 -0.57
CA ALA A 158 -16.10 6.29 -1.11
C ALA A 158 -15.55 7.37 -0.15
N ALA A 159 -15.79 7.24 1.15
CA ALA A 159 -15.23 8.14 2.15
C ALA A 159 -13.70 8.09 2.18
N LEU A 160 -13.11 6.90 2.06
CA LEU A 160 -11.66 6.73 2.00
C LEU A 160 -11.05 7.42 0.77
N TRP A 161 -11.67 7.25 -0.41
CA TRP A 161 -11.25 7.93 -1.64
C TRP A 161 -11.31 9.45 -1.51
N VAL A 162 -12.40 9.97 -0.97
CA VAL A 162 -12.57 11.43 -0.74
C VAL A 162 -11.52 11.93 0.25
N LEU A 163 -11.33 11.26 1.38
CA LEU A 163 -10.38 11.68 2.41
C LEU A 163 -8.94 11.70 1.88
N CYS A 164 -8.51 10.63 1.19
CA CYS A 164 -7.18 10.57 0.61
C CYS A 164 -7.00 11.56 -0.55
N GLY A 165 -8.04 11.77 -1.37
CA GLY A 165 -8.05 12.75 -2.44
C GLY A 165 -7.90 14.19 -1.91
N VAL A 166 -8.66 14.55 -0.88
CA VAL A 166 -8.54 15.85 -0.21
C VAL A 166 -7.16 16.02 0.42
N ALA A 167 -6.66 15.03 1.14
CA ALA A 167 -5.32 15.07 1.73
C ALA A 167 -4.20 15.21 0.67
N ALA A 168 -4.40 14.64 -0.52
CA ALA A 168 -3.52 14.81 -1.66
C ALA A 168 -3.60 16.21 -2.27
N LEU A 169 -4.80 16.77 -2.46
CA LEU A 169 -4.95 18.15 -2.95
C LEU A 169 -4.35 19.18 -1.99
N CYS A 170 -4.44 18.93 -0.69
CA CYS A 170 -3.77 19.76 0.31
C CYS A 170 -2.24 19.81 0.13
N TYR A 171 -1.62 18.82 -0.53
CA TYR A 171 -0.17 18.83 -0.77
C TYR A 171 0.28 20.03 -1.61
N ILE A 172 -0.56 20.40 -2.59
CA ILE A 172 -0.30 21.53 -3.49
C ILE A 172 -0.53 22.86 -2.77
N LEU A 173 -1.50 22.92 -1.86
CA LEU A 173 -1.85 24.13 -1.11
C LEU A 173 -0.87 24.39 0.05
N ASP A 174 -0.61 23.36 0.85
CA ASP A 174 0.33 23.36 1.96
C ASP A 174 0.80 21.93 2.26
N TYR A 175 2.04 21.63 1.86
CA TYR A 175 2.71 20.36 2.10
C TYR A 175 2.65 19.88 3.56
N ARG A 176 2.63 20.80 4.53
CA ARG A 176 2.65 20.46 5.96
C ARG A 176 1.37 19.73 6.35
N ILE A 177 0.23 20.12 5.80
CA ILE A 177 -1.05 19.46 6.07
C ILE A 177 -0.97 18.00 5.63
N THR A 178 -0.45 17.75 4.44
CA THR A 178 -0.26 16.39 3.92
C THR A 178 0.73 15.59 4.76
N LEU A 179 1.82 16.22 5.21
CA LEU A 179 2.81 15.58 6.08
C LEU A 179 2.21 15.17 7.43
N TRP A 180 1.48 16.06 8.10
CA TRP A 180 0.77 15.74 9.34
C TRP A 180 -0.28 14.65 9.13
N SER A 181 -1.04 14.72 8.04
CA SER A 181 -2.02 13.67 7.71
C SER A 181 -1.34 12.32 7.51
N THR A 182 -0.16 12.28 6.88
CA THR A 182 0.63 11.06 6.67
C THR A 182 1.12 10.49 8.00
N TYR A 183 1.62 11.34 8.91
CA TYR A 183 2.08 10.93 10.24
C TYR A 183 0.96 10.46 11.17
N ILE A 184 -0.29 10.82 10.90
CA ILE A 184 -1.44 10.35 11.68
C ILE A 184 -2.02 9.08 11.04
N CYS A 185 -2.26 9.11 9.72
CA CYS A 185 -2.93 8.03 8.99
C CYS A 185 -2.10 6.76 8.94
N ILE A 186 -0.80 6.84 8.63
CA ILE A 186 0.00 5.62 8.48
C ILE A 186 0.14 4.87 9.83
N PRO A 187 0.57 5.51 10.94
CA PRO A 187 0.68 4.82 12.22
C PRO A 187 -0.66 4.31 12.77
N SER A 188 -1.76 5.04 12.56
CA SER A 188 -3.09 4.56 12.96
C SER A 188 -3.51 3.31 12.18
N CYS A 189 -3.27 3.25 10.86
CA CYS A 189 -3.47 2.06 10.04
C CYS A 189 -2.64 0.86 10.54
N PHE A 190 -1.37 1.10 10.91
CA PHE A 190 -0.51 0.09 11.51
C PHE A 190 -1.04 -0.42 12.84
N LEU A 191 -1.45 0.49 13.73
CA LEU A 191 -1.98 0.15 15.05
C LEU A 191 -3.27 -0.68 14.93
N ILE A 192 -4.21 -0.23 14.09
CA ILE A 192 -5.46 -0.95 13.83
C ILE A 192 -5.17 -2.35 13.28
N SER A 193 -4.24 -2.46 12.33
CA SER A 193 -3.84 -3.75 11.76
C SER A 193 -3.18 -4.66 12.81
N MET A 194 -2.26 -4.14 13.62
CA MET A 194 -1.60 -4.86 14.72
C MET A 194 -2.60 -5.40 15.74
N VAL A 195 -3.52 -4.56 16.21
CA VAL A 195 -4.56 -4.96 17.16
C VAL A 195 -5.47 -6.01 16.53
N SER A 196 -5.85 -5.82 15.26
CA SER A 196 -6.72 -6.76 14.55
C SER A 196 -6.07 -8.12 14.39
N TYR A 197 -4.80 -8.18 14.01
CA TYR A 197 -4.06 -9.43 13.85
C TYR A 197 -3.77 -10.11 15.19
N THR A 198 -3.46 -9.36 16.24
CA THR A 198 -3.30 -9.90 17.59
C THR A 198 -4.60 -10.56 18.07
N LYS A 199 -5.75 -9.92 17.83
CA LYS A 199 -7.07 -10.49 18.15
C LYS A 199 -7.36 -11.73 17.30
N ILE A 200 -7.11 -11.69 15.99
CA ILE A 200 -7.25 -12.86 15.11
C ILE A 200 -6.43 -14.04 15.65
N PHE A 201 -5.16 -13.81 15.97
CA PHE A 201 -4.26 -14.85 16.48
C PHE A 201 -4.74 -15.43 17.81
N ARG A 202 -5.11 -14.57 18.78
CA ARG A 202 -5.62 -15.02 20.09
C ARG A 202 -6.93 -15.79 19.96
N THR A 203 -7.88 -15.29 19.17
CA THR A 203 -9.17 -15.95 18.95
C THR A 203 -8.98 -17.30 18.27
N LEU A 204 -8.08 -17.40 17.28
CA LEU A 204 -7.81 -18.67 16.62
C LEU A 204 -7.14 -19.68 17.56
N ILE A 205 -6.18 -19.27 18.41
CA ILE A 205 -5.58 -20.15 19.43
C ILE A 205 -6.65 -20.64 20.42
N HIS A 206 -7.53 -19.74 20.87
CA HIS A 206 -8.58 -20.10 21.81
C HIS A 206 -9.56 -21.11 21.23
N HIS A 207 -10.00 -20.92 19.99
CA HIS A 207 -10.85 -21.90 19.30
C HIS A 207 -10.15 -23.24 19.11
N GLN A 208 -8.84 -23.26 18.84
CA GLN A 208 -8.09 -24.52 18.75
C GLN A 208 -8.04 -25.26 20.09
N ALA A 209 -7.80 -24.54 21.19
CA ALA A 209 -7.81 -25.13 22.53
C ALA A 209 -9.19 -25.73 22.87
N GLN A 210 -10.28 -25.04 22.52
CA GLN A 210 -11.64 -25.54 22.74
C GLN A 210 -11.97 -26.77 21.88
N VAL A 211 -11.58 -26.78 20.60
CA VAL A 211 -11.85 -27.91 19.70
C VAL A 211 -11.03 -29.14 20.08
N GLN A 212 -9.78 -28.98 20.52
CA GLN A 212 -8.95 -30.10 21.00
C GLN A 212 -9.53 -30.79 22.23
N VAL A 213 -10.13 -30.03 23.16
CA VAL A 213 -10.81 -30.60 24.34
C VAL A 213 -12.07 -31.37 23.93
N HIS A 214 -12.81 -30.91 22.91
CA HIS A 214 -14.01 -31.59 22.42
C HIS A 214 -13.69 -32.84 21.58
N ASP A 215 -12.65 -32.79 20.74
CA ASP A 215 -12.21 -33.93 19.91
C ASP A 215 -11.60 -35.08 20.74
N GLN A 216 -10.96 -34.79 21.88
CA GLN A 216 -10.46 -35.83 22.79
C GLN A 216 -11.57 -36.72 23.38
N LEU A 217 -12.82 -36.27 23.35
CA LEU A 217 -13.98 -37.05 23.79
C LEU A 217 -14.61 -37.92 22.69
N GLN A 218 -14.24 -37.78 21.40
CA GLN A 218 -15.03 -38.35 20.28
C GLN A 218 -14.29 -39.11 19.15
N SER A 219 -13.04 -39.54 19.37
CA SER A 219 -12.27 -40.52 18.55
C SER A 219 -11.27 -40.03 17.48
N SER A 220 -10.40 -40.98 17.10
CA SER A 220 -9.03 -40.88 16.62
C SER A 220 -8.83 -40.67 15.11
N GLN A 221 -8.96 -39.43 14.61
CA GLN A 221 -8.28 -39.04 13.36
C GLN A 221 -7.56 -37.69 13.50
N PRO A 222 -6.34 -37.56 12.94
CA PRO A 222 -5.50 -36.41 13.21
C PRO A 222 -6.05 -35.14 12.55
N ASN A 223 -6.19 -34.12 13.39
CA ASN A 223 -6.61 -32.72 13.21
C ASN A 223 -5.86 -31.89 12.12
N SER A 224 -5.26 -32.55 11.14
CA SER A 224 -4.40 -31.97 10.09
C SER A 224 -5.13 -30.99 9.15
N LEU A 225 -6.42 -31.22 8.87
CA LEU A 225 -7.25 -30.35 8.02
C LEU A 225 -7.59 -29.01 8.69
N ASN A 226 -7.80 -28.98 10.01
CA ASN A 226 -8.08 -27.75 10.76
C ASN A 226 -6.81 -26.92 11.02
N ILE A 227 -5.70 -27.58 11.34
CA ILE A 227 -4.38 -26.94 11.52
C ILE A 227 -3.87 -26.33 10.21
N SER A 228 -4.04 -26.99 9.06
CA SER A 228 -3.59 -26.46 7.78
C SER A 228 -4.39 -25.22 7.34
N ARG A 229 -5.70 -25.19 7.58
CA ARG A 229 -6.57 -24.03 7.32
C ARG A 229 -6.24 -22.84 8.24
N TYR A 230 -5.98 -23.12 9.53
CA TYR A 230 -5.49 -22.16 10.51
C TYR A 230 -4.14 -21.55 10.09
N ARG A 231 -3.17 -22.41 9.80
CA ARG A 231 -1.80 -22.03 9.42
C ARG A 231 -1.80 -21.15 8.19
N LYS A 232 -2.63 -21.47 7.21
CA LYS A 232 -2.78 -20.68 5.98
C LYS A 232 -3.36 -19.29 6.24
N ALA A 233 -4.34 -19.16 7.14
CA ALA A 233 -4.92 -17.87 7.52
C ALA A 233 -3.89 -16.99 8.26
N VAL A 234 -3.15 -17.57 9.21
CA VAL A 234 -2.12 -16.87 10.01
C VAL A 234 -0.92 -16.45 9.16
N TYR A 235 -0.37 -17.33 8.31
CA TYR A 235 0.73 -16.94 7.42
C TYR A 235 0.31 -15.86 6.44
N SER A 236 -0.91 -15.95 5.89
CA SER A 236 -1.41 -14.91 5.00
C SER A 236 -1.60 -13.56 5.69
N ALA A 237 -1.95 -13.54 6.97
CA ALA A 237 -2.03 -12.35 7.80
C ALA A 237 -0.65 -11.73 8.07
N LEU A 238 0.32 -12.56 8.48
CA LEU A 238 1.70 -12.14 8.76
C LEU A 238 2.38 -11.55 7.53
N TRP A 239 2.19 -12.14 6.34
CA TRP A 239 2.78 -11.60 5.11
C TRP A 239 2.24 -10.23 4.72
N VAL A 240 0.93 -10.00 4.84
CA VAL A 240 0.33 -8.67 4.58
C VAL A 240 0.89 -7.64 5.56
N GLN A 241 1.04 -8.01 6.83
CA GLN A 241 1.62 -7.15 7.84
C GLN A 241 3.11 -6.88 7.59
N LEU A 242 3.87 -7.89 7.16
CA LEU A 242 5.26 -7.74 6.77
C LEU A 242 5.40 -6.82 5.56
N SER A 243 4.54 -6.95 4.55
CA SER A 243 4.51 -6.05 3.39
C SER A 243 4.25 -4.61 3.81
N LEU A 244 3.30 -4.37 4.74
CA LEU A 244 3.07 -3.04 5.30
C LEU A 244 4.33 -2.49 5.99
N VAL A 245 4.93 -3.26 6.89
CA VAL A 245 6.14 -2.88 7.63
C VAL A 245 7.29 -2.54 6.69
N VAL A 246 7.61 -3.44 5.76
CA VAL A 246 8.75 -3.31 4.86
C VAL A 246 8.55 -2.16 3.87
N CYS A 247 7.34 -1.95 3.36
CA CYS A 247 7.11 -0.95 2.30
C CYS A 247 6.83 0.46 2.83
N TYR A 248 6.19 0.60 4.00
CA TYR A 248 5.77 1.92 4.52
C TYR A 248 6.66 2.47 5.62
N ILE A 249 7.28 1.65 6.48
CA ILE A 249 8.11 2.16 7.59
C ILE A 249 9.34 2.92 7.08
N PRO A 250 10.11 2.40 6.08
CA PRO A 250 11.28 3.13 5.59
C PRO A 250 10.93 4.53 5.07
N PHE A 251 9.76 4.68 4.43
CA PHE A 251 9.28 5.97 3.97
C PHE A 251 8.99 6.93 5.14
N ILE A 252 8.29 6.47 6.18
CA ILE A 252 8.03 7.28 7.38
C ILE A 252 9.33 7.73 8.05
N VAL A 253 10.27 6.80 8.25
CA VAL A 253 11.54 7.08 8.91
C VAL A 253 12.33 8.14 8.14
N VAL A 254 12.38 8.02 6.81
CA VAL A 254 13.10 8.98 5.97
C VAL A 254 12.43 10.36 5.99
N GLU A 255 11.10 10.44 5.95
CA GLU A 255 10.39 11.73 6.08
C GLU A 255 10.67 12.40 7.44
N ILE A 256 10.71 11.63 8.54
CA ILE A 256 11.07 12.16 9.87
C ILE A 256 12.50 12.70 9.87
N VAL A 257 13.44 11.92 9.32
CA VAL A 257 14.85 12.33 9.22
C VAL A 257 14.98 13.58 8.36
N ILE A 258 14.24 13.71 7.27
CA ILE A 258 14.24 14.91 6.43
C ILE A 258 13.71 16.12 7.19
N VAL A 259 12.62 15.99 7.94
CA VAL A 259 12.08 17.09 8.76
C VAL A 259 13.10 17.57 9.78
N GLU A 260 13.85 16.66 10.39
CA GLU A 260 14.87 17.04 11.38
C GLU A 260 16.19 17.53 10.75
N ALA A 261 16.61 16.95 9.63
CA ALA A 261 17.86 17.31 8.96
C ALA A 261 17.72 18.60 8.15
N SER A 262 16.56 18.85 7.53
CA SER A 262 16.28 20.10 6.81
C SER A 262 16.42 21.33 7.70
N LYS A 263 16.21 21.20 9.02
CA LYS A 263 16.51 22.23 10.05
C LYS A 263 17.96 22.69 10.07
N ARG A 264 18.89 21.91 9.51
CA ARG A 264 20.33 22.12 9.62
C ARG A 264 20.98 22.31 8.25
N THR A 265 20.80 21.37 7.33
CA THR A 265 21.49 21.36 6.03
C THR A 265 20.76 20.55 4.96
N PHE A 266 20.90 20.97 3.71
CA PHE A 266 20.49 20.19 2.53
C PHE A 266 21.58 19.16 2.16
N SER A 267 21.18 17.93 1.85
CA SER A 267 22.10 16.85 1.44
C SER A 267 21.52 16.04 0.28
N SER A 268 22.29 15.90 -0.81
CA SER A 268 21.92 15.07 -1.97
C SER A 268 21.73 13.59 -1.59
N HIS A 269 22.42 13.11 -0.54
CA HIS A 269 22.22 11.76 -0.01
C HIS A 269 20.82 11.53 0.59
N LEU A 270 20.25 12.54 1.25
CA LEU A 270 18.88 12.46 1.77
C LEU A 270 17.85 12.37 0.64
N LEU A 271 18.07 13.08 -0.46
CA LEU A 271 17.22 12.99 -1.65
C LEU A 271 17.22 11.58 -2.26
N VAL A 272 18.40 10.98 -2.45
CA VAL A 272 18.50 9.59 -2.95
C VAL A 272 17.84 8.61 -1.99
N THR A 273 18.03 8.80 -0.69
CA THR A 273 17.45 7.94 0.35
C THR A 273 15.93 8.03 0.35
N ARG A 274 15.37 9.24 0.22
CA ARG A 274 13.94 9.46 -0.02
C ARG A 274 13.47 8.75 -1.28
N GLY A 275 14.28 8.83 -2.33
CA GLY A 275 14.01 8.22 -3.61
C GLY A 275 13.85 6.70 -3.55
N LYS A 276 14.76 6.06 -2.81
CA LYS A 276 14.76 4.62 -2.52
C LYS A 276 13.57 4.22 -1.65
N ALA A 277 13.26 5.00 -0.62
CA ALA A 277 12.13 4.73 0.27
C ALA A 277 10.78 4.83 -0.47
N ALA A 278 10.61 5.82 -1.34
CA ALA A 278 9.41 5.94 -2.20
C ALA A 278 9.32 4.79 -3.21
N THR A 279 10.45 4.34 -3.77
CA THR A 279 10.47 3.15 -4.65
C THR A 279 10.02 1.89 -3.90
N LEU A 280 10.43 1.74 -2.64
CA LEU A 280 10.00 0.63 -1.79
C LEU A 280 8.51 0.72 -1.40
N LEU A 281 7.98 1.94 -1.24
CA LEU A 281 6.54 2.17 -1.08
C LEU A 281 5.76 1.68 -2.31
N TYR A 282 6.23 2.01 -3.51
CA TYR A 282 5.64 1.57 -4.77
C TYR A 282 5.72 0.05 -5.01
N PHE A 283 6.78 -0.59 -4.51
CA PHE A 283 6.93 -2.04 -4.56
C PHE A 283 5.75 -2.77 -3.89
N ASN A 284 5.10 -2.16 -2.89
CA ASN A 284 3.88 -2.73 -2.27
C ASN A 284 2.80 -3.06 -3.30
N SER A 285 2.57 -2.16 -4.27
CA SER A 285 1.57 -2.33 -5.32
C SER A 285 1.92 -3.49 -6.28
N THR A 286 3.20 -3.84 -6.41
CA THR A 286 3.66 -5.04 -7.15
C THR A 286 3.48 -6.33 -6.35
N LEU A 287 3.62 -6.28 -5.02
CA LEU A 287 3.47 -7.45 -4.14
C LEU A 287 2.01 -7.93 -4.03
N ASN A 288 1.04 -7.02 -4.09
CA ASN A 288 -0.37 -7.32 -3.84
C ASN A 288 -0.94 -8.45 -4.74
N PRO A 289 -0.71 -8.48 -6.07
CA PRO A 289 -1.05 -9.61 -6.94
C PRO A 289 -0.59 -10.99 -6.44
N PHE A 290 0.66 -11.08 -5.97
CA PHE A 290 1.21 -12.32 -5.42
C PHE A 290 0.51 -12.69 -4.10
N LEU A 291 0.25 -11.70 -3.24
CA LEU A 291 -0.47 -11.91 -1.99
C LEU A 291 -1.90 -12.41 -2.23
N TYR A 292 -2.62 -11.90 -3.24
CA TYR A 292 -3.95 -12.41 -3.57
C TYR A 292 -3.93 -13.85 -4.05
N CYS A 293 -3.01 -14.18 -4.97
CA CYS A 293 -2.86 -15.54 -5.49
C CYS A 293 -2.43 -16.52 -4.39
N TRP A 294 -1.65 -16.05 -3.41
CA TRP A 294 -1.29 -16.86 -2.25
C TRP A 294 -2.49 -17.08 -1.31
N LYS A 295 -3.20 -15.99 -0.98
CA LYS A 295 -4.25 -15.96 0.04
C LYS A 295 -5.56 -16.60 -0.43
N ILE A 296 -5.99 -16.27 -1.64
CA ILE A 296 -7.32 -16.61 -2.16
C ILE A 296 -7.17 -17.69 -3.22
N SER A 297 -7.58 -18.91 -2.86
CA SER A 297 -7.35 -20.09 -3.70
C SER A 297 -8.16 -20.05 -4.99
N GLU A 298 -9.28 -19.36 -4.93
CA GLU A 298 -10.28 -19.13 -5.98
C GLU A 298 -9.69 -18.17 -7.01
N VAL A 299 -9.18 -17.02 -6.57
CA VAL A 299 -8.44 -16.05 -7.41
C VAL A 299 -7.23 -16.72 -8.05
N ARG A 300 -6.43 -17.49 -7.30
CA ARG A 300 -5.29 -18.23 -7.86
C ARG A 300 -5.70 -19.17 -9.00
N ARG A 301 -6.81 -19.90 -8.82
CA ARG A 301 -7.33 -20.81 -9.85
C ARG A 301 -7.79 -20.03 -11.08
N ALA A 302 -8.53 -18.95 -10.90
CA ALA A 302 -8.95 -18.06 -11.99
C ALA A 302 -7.75 -17.46 -12.74
N VAL A 303 -6.72 -16.99 -12.04
CA VAL A 303 -5.48 -16.48 -12.64
C VAL A 303 -4.78 -17.55 -13.46
N LYS A 304 -4.61 -18.77 -12.92
CA LYS A 304 -4.01 -19.89 -13.67
C LYS A 304 -4.79 -20.23 -14.94
N GLN A 305 -6.12 -20.18 -14.88
CA GLN A 305 -6.97 -20.41 -16.05
C GLN A 305 -6.81 -19.31 -17.10
N ILE A 306 -6.77 -18.05 -16.68
CA ILE A 306 -6.54 -16.92 -17.60
C ILE A 306 -5.18 -17.04 -18.28
N ILE A 307 -4.11 -17.30 -17.52
CA ILE A 307 -2.76 -17.47 -18.07
C ILE A 307 -2.73 -18.65 -19.06
N ARG A 308 -3.35 -19.79 -18.72
CA ARG A 308 -3.46 -20.92 -19.64
C ARG A 308 -4.24 -20.55 -20.91
N GLN A 309 -5.34 -19.82 -20.81
CA GLN A 309 -6.11 -19.39 -21.98
C GLN A 309 -5.28 -18.47 -22.88
N VAL A 310 -4.53 -17.51 -22.31
CA VAL A 310 -3.69 -16.59 -23.07
C VAL A 310 -2.49 -17.31 -23.71
N LEU A 311 -1.86 -18.24 -23.00
CA LEU A 311 -0.69 -18.98 -23.50
C LEU A 311 -1.06 -20.14 -24.44
N CYS A 312 -2.25 -20.73 -24.30
CA CYS A 312 -2.73 -21.85 -25.12
C CYS A 312 -3.65 -21.42 -26.26
N CYS A 313 -3.93 -20.13 -26.44
CA CYS A 313 -4.43 -19.58 -27.69
C CYS A 313 -3.22 -19.24 -28.57
N PRO A 314 -2.81 -20.08 -29.54
CA PRO A 314 -2.01 -19.57 -30.65
C PRO A 314 -2.89 -18.53 -31.35
N TRP A 315 -2.30 -17.38 -31.65
CA TRP A 315 -2.89 -16.30 -32.44
C TRP A 315 -3.59 -16.90 -33.67
N SER A 316 -4.92 -16.92 -33.66
CA SER A 316 -5.78 -17.28 -34.80
C SER A 316 -6.07 -16.04 -35.61
#